data_AF-A0A0F2QQH7-F1
#
_entry.id   AF-A0A0F2QQH7-F1
#
_cell.length_a   1.000
_cell.length_b   1.000
_cell.length_c   1.000
_cell.angle_alpha   90.00
_cell.angle_beta   90.00
_cell.angle_gamma   90.00
#
_symmetry.space_group_name_H-M   'P 1'
#
loop_
_entity.id
_entity.type
_entity.pdbx_description
1 polymer ?
#
loop_
_entity_poly.entity_id
_entity_poly.type
_entity_poly.pdbx_seq_one_letter_code
_entity_poly.pdbx_strand_id
1 'polypeptide(L)'
;MKVPIEITYRDVAKSDSIDSLIREKAAKMDQICDHITSCRVAIEKPHEFQRSGQPYRVRIEMRVPPGHVLVAKRESTEGDIHNDLQAIIRDAFDAIRRQLQKVNRQQHGQIKSHPEQETSALVDKLFPSEGYGFLRTMQGRQVYFNKNSVLYGDFERMSTGDGVRFVEQAGDEGPQASTVQLIDKPSRG
;
A
#
# COMPACT_ATOMS: atom_id res chain seq x y z
N MET A 1 -5.96 5.73 5.94
CA MET A 1 -7.13 4.92 5.60
C MET A 1 -8.24 5.82 5.10
N LYS A 2 -8.94 5.42 4.02
CA LYS A 2 -10.06 6.20 3.47
C LYS A 2 -11.40 5.96 4.18
N VAL A 3 -11.56 4.81 4.83
CA VAL A 3 -12.76 4.42 5.58
C VAL A 3 -12.37 4.16 7.05
N PRO A 4 -13.20 4.56 8.03
CA PRO A 4 -12.99 4.21 9.44
C PRO A 4 -12.83 2.70 9.64
N ILE A 5 -11.99 2.30 10.59
CA ILE A 5 -11.82 0.89 10.95
C ILE A 5 -13.11 0.29 11.50
N GLU A 6 -13.45 -0.92 11.05
CA GLU A 6 -14.59 -1.68 11.53
C GLU A 6 -14.09 -2.75 12.52
N ILE A 7 -14.63 -2.74 13.75
CA ILE A 7 -14.27 -3.69 14.81
C ILE A 7 -15.51 -4.48 15.22
N THR A 8 -15.45 -5.80 15.12
CA THR A 8 -16.54 -6.72 15.48
C THR A 8 -16.09 -7.67 16.58
N TYR A 9 -16.93 -7.84 17.61
CA TYR A 9 -16.73 -8.81 18.69
C TYR A 9 -17.82 -9.88 18.61
N ARG A 10 -17.44 -11.16 18.67
CA ARG A 10 -18.38 -12.30 18.76
C ARG A 10 -18.04 -13.15 19.96
N ASP A 11 -18.98 -13.29 20.89
CA ASP A 11 -18.81 -14.07 22.12
C ASP A 11 -17.62 -13.61 22.98
N VAL A 12 -17.21 -12.34 22.84
CA VAL A 12 -16.13 -11.68 23.58
C VAL A 12 -16.64 -10.37 24.14
N ALA A 13 -16.37 -10.11 25.42
CA ALA A 13 -16.71 -8.83 26.04
C ALA A 13 -15.89 -7.71 25.40
N LYS A 14 -16.58 -6.65 24.97
CA LYS A 14 -15.94 -5.45 24.46
C LYS A 14 -15.13 -4.78 25.58
N SER A 15 -13.95 -4.28 25.25
CA SER A 15 -13.09 -3.54 26.17
C SER A 15 -12.48 -2.33 25.47
N ASP A 16 -12.52 -1.17 26.13
CA ASP A 16 -11.94 0.08 25.60
C ASP A 16 -10.43 -0.03 25.40
N SER A 17 -9.74 -0.84 26.22
CA SER A 17 -8.31 -1.09 26.07
C SER A 17 -8.00 -1.85 24.77
N ILE A 18 -8.87 -2.77 24.36
CA ILE A 18 -8.75 -3.51 23.11
C ILE A 18 -9.08 -2.61 21.91
N ASP A 19 -10.17 -1.84 21.98
CA ASP A 19 -10.51 -0.85 20.94
C ASP A 19 -9.36 0.13 20.70
N SER A 20 -8.76 0.63 21.78
CA SER A 20 -7.63 1.57 21.72
C SER A 20 -6.39 0.94 21.08
N LEU A 21 -6.05 -0.29 21.49
CA LEU A 21 -4.93 -1.05 20.91
C LEU A 21 -5.12 -1.29 19.40
N ILE A 22 -6.33 -1.68 18.98
CA ILE A 22 -6.65 -1.93 17.57
C ILE A 22 -6.53 -0.64 16.76
N ARG A 23 -7.06 0.47 17.26
CA ARG A 23 -6.99 1.78 16.59
C ARG A 23 -5.55 2.27 16.46
N GLU A 24 -4.74 2.14 17.51
CA GLU A 24 -3.32 2.51 17.49
C GLU A 24 -2.55 1.67 16.45
N LYS A 25 -2.78 0.36 16.42
CA LYS A 25 -2.11 -0.54 15.47
C LYS A 25 -2.57 -0.30 14.04
N ALA A 26 -3.84 0.00 13.82
CA ALA A 26 -4.37 0.37 12.52
C ALA A 26 -3.76 1.68 12.00
N ALA A 27 -3.61 2.70 12.86
CA ALA A 27 -2.95 3.95 12.51
C ALA A 27 -1.49 3.74 12.09
N LYS A 28 -0.78 2.78 12.69
CA LYS A 28 0.58 2.40 12.26
C LYS A 28 0.60 1.77 10.86
N MET A 29 -0.48 1.12 10.42
CA MET A 29 -0.56 0.56 9.06
C MET A 29 -0.74 1.68 8.02
N ASP A 30 -1.48 2.73 8.36
CA ASP A 30 -1.63 3.92 7.51
C ASP A 30 -0.31 4.64 7.23
N GLN A 31 0.62 4.64 8.20
CA GLN A 31 1.96 5.20 8.01
C GLN A 31 2.82 4.39 7.03
N ILE A 32 2.48 3.12 6.80
CA ILE A 32 3.24 2.20 5.92
C ILE A 32 2.65 2.19 4.51
N CYS A 33 1.33 2.40 4.39
CA CYS A 33 0.62 2.51 3.13
C CYS A 33 -0.55 3.48 3.26
N ASP A 34 -0.45 4.61 2.58
CA ASP A 34 -1.45 5.66 2.46
C ASP A 34 -2.66 5.26 1.59
N HIS A 35 -2.54 4.17 0.82
CA HIS A 35 -3.56 3.69 -0.11
C HIS A 35 -4.56 2.71 0.51
N ILE A 36 -4.50 2.43 1.82
CA ILE A 36 -5.43 1.48 2.46
C ILE A 36 -6.88 2.00 2.36
N THR A 37 -7.74 1.18 1.77
CA THR A 37 -9.17 1.53 1.52
C THR A 37 -10.08 1.08 2.64
N SER A 38 -9.85 -0.10 3.22
CA SER A 38 -10.66 -0.61 4.33
C SER A 38 -9.83 -1.49 5.26
N CYS A 39 -10.14 -1.46 6.56
CA CYS A 39 -9.61 -2.38 7.56
C CYS A 39 -10.78 -2.91 8.41
N ARG A 40 -10.92 -4.23 8.46
CA ARG A 40 -11.92 -4.94 9.27
C ARG A 40 -11.20 -5.85 10.25
N VAL A 41 -11.58 -5.75 11.53
CA VAL A 41 -11.04 -6.56 12.60
C VAL A 41 -12.17 -7.30 13.28
N ALA A 42 -12.09 -8.63 13.30
CA ALA A 42 -13.03 -9.51 13.98
C ALA A 42 -12.32 -10.25 15.11
N ILE A 43 -12.89 -10.19 16.31
CA ILE A 43 -12.43 -10.90 17.50
C ILE A 43 -13.53 -11.86 17.91
N GLU A 44 -13.19 -13.15 18.01
CA GLU A 44 -14.15 -14.23 18.25
C GLU A 44 -13.65 -15.16 19.34
N LYS A 45 -14.57 -15.71 20.14
CA LYS A 45 -14.32 -16.84 21.04
C LYS A 45 -15.11 -18.06 20.56
N PRO A 46 -14.49 -19.01 19.83
CA PRO A 46 -15.18 -20.19 19.35
C PRO A 46 -15.70 -21.05 20.51
N HIS A 47 -16.92 -21.57 20.37
CA HIS A 47 -17.67 -22.23 21.44
C HIS A 47 -17.43 -23.76 21.55
N GLU A 48 -16.51 -24.36 20.77
CA GLU A 48 -16.45 -25.82 20.63
C GLU A 48 -15.13 -26.49 21.10
N PHE A 49 -15.34 -27.44 22.02
CA PHE A 49 -14.52 -28.59 22.50
C PHE A 49 -13.70 -28.52 23.80
N GLN A 50 -13.97 -29.54 24.61
CA GLN A 50 -13.52 -29.90 25.96
C GLN A 50 -12.09 -30.48 26.05
N ARG A 51 -11.12 -29.94 25.32
CA ARG A 51 -9.71 -30.27 25.57
C ARG A 51 -8.89 -28.99 25.59
N SER A 52 -8.64 -28.52 26.81
CA SER A 52 -7.76 -27.42 27.24
C SER A 52 -7.82 -26.10 26.43
N GLY A 53 -8.31 -25.05 27.10
CA GLY A 53 -8.23 -23.65 26.64
C GLY A 53 -9.33 -23.27 25.65
N GLN A 54 -10.04 -22.17 25.91
CA GLN A 54 -10.91 -21.54 24.92
C GLN A 54 -10.08 -20.46 24.19
N PRO A 55 -9.53 -20.73 22.99
CA PRO A 55 -8.61 -19.81 22.35
C PRO A 55 -9.34 -18.62 21.76
N TYR A 56 -8.85 -17.38 21.94
CA TYR A 56 -9.35 -16.26 21.15
C TYR A 56 -8.91 -16.41 19.70
N ARG A 57 -9.76 -15.98 18.78
CA ARG A 57 -9.44 -15.88 17.36
C ARG A 57 -9.53 -14.42 16.92
N VAL A 58 -8.47 -13.91 16.31
CA VAL A 58 -8.44 -12.58 15.69
C VAL A 58 -8.27 -12.73 14.19
N ARG A 59 -9.16 -12.10 13.43
CA ARG A 59 -9.08 -11.99 11.98
C ARG A 59 -9.00 -10.53 11.59
N ILE A 60 -8.00 -10.18 10.79
CA ILE A 60 -7.85 -8.85 10.19
C ILE A 60 -7.94 -9.01 8.68
N GLU A 61 -8.77 -8.19 8.05
CA GLU A 61 -8.90 -8.07 6.61
C GLU A 61 -8.65 -6.62 6.19
N MET A 62 -7.70 -6.41 5.29
CA MET A 62 -7.32 -5.09 4.80
C MET A 62 -7.33 -5.07 3.28
N ARG A 63 -7.90 -4.02 2.68
CA ARG A 63 -7.94 -3.83 1.23
C ARG A 63 -7.01 -2.71 0.81
N VAL A 64 -6.14 -3.00 -0.16
CA VAL A 64 -5.15 -2.08 -0.70
C VAL A 64 -5.21 -2.11 -2.23
N PRO A 65 -5.48 -0.99 -2.90
CA PRO A 65 -5.43 -0.90 -4.36
C PRO A 65 -4.00 -1.08 -4.91
N PRO A 66 -3.87 -1.57 -6.16
CA PRO A 66 -4.92 -2.16 -6.98
C PRO A 66 -5.19 -3.62 -6.58
N GLY A 67 -6.43 -3.92 -6.15
CA GLY A 67 -6.93 -5.30 -6.02
C GLY A 67 -6.34 -6.19 -4.92
N HIS A 68 -5.46 -5.70 -4.03
CA HIS A 68 -4.89 -6.53 -2.97
C HIS A 68 -5.83 -6.64 -1.76
N VAL A 69 -6.10 -7.87 -1.34
CA VAL A 69 -6.80 -8.18 -0.09
C VAL A 69 -5.83 -8.93 0.82
N LEU A 70 -5.46 -8.29 1.92
CA LEU A 70 -4.57 -8.83 2.95
C LEU A 70 -5.42 -9.43 4.06
N VAL A 71 -5.12 -10.68 4.43
CA VAL A 71 -5.85 -11.39 5.49
C VAL A 71 -4.85 -11.99 6.45
N ALA A 72 -5.03 -11.70 7.74
CA ALA A 72 -4.31 -12.34 8.82
C ALA A 72 -5.30 -12.99 9.78
N LYS A 73 -5.00 -14.22 10.18
CA LYS A 73 -5.76 -14.97 11.18
C LYS A 73 -4.78 -15.48 12.24
N ARG A 74 -5.07 -15.20 13.51
CA ARG A 74 -4.29 -15.66 14.66
C ARG A 74 -5.22 -16.21 15.73
N GLU A 75 -4.72 -17.22 16.43
CA GLU A 75 -5.44 -17.95 17.47
C GLU A 75 -4.51 -18.13 18.67
N SER A 76 -5.07 -18.08 19.87
CA SER A 76 -4.41 -18.42 21.12
C SER A 76 -3.86 -19.84 21.10
N THR A 77 -2.66 -20.03 21.61
CA THR A 77 -2.19 -21.35 22.09
C THR A 77 -2.36 -21.42 23.60
N GLU A 78 -2.70 -22.59 24.13
CA GLU A 78 -3.04 -22.81 25.55
C GLU A 78 -2.12 -22.07 26.55
N GLY A 79 -2.72 -21.24 27.41
CA GLY A 79 -2.06 -20.56 28.53
C GLY A 79 -2.24 -19.03 28.51
N ASP A 80 -2.96 -18.48 29.51
CA ASP A 80 -3.13 -17.05 29.82
C ASP A 80 -4.11 -16.18 29.01
N ILE A 81 -5.41 -16.42 29.25
CA ILE A 81 -6.64 -15.82 28.67
C ILE A 81 -6.79 -14.27 28.71
N HIS A 82 -5.81 -13.49 29.19
CA HIS A 82 -5.90 -12.01 29.16
C HIS A 82 -4.67 -11.33 28.54
N ASN A 83 -3.46 -11.86 28.78
CA ASN A 83 -2.26 -11.45 28.05
C ASN A 83 -2.31 -11.92 26.58
N ASP A 84 -2.96 -13.05 26.36
CA ASP A 84 -2.99 -13.72 25.06
C ASP A 84 -3.82 -12.98 24.01
N LEU A 85 -4.97 -12.37 24.36
CA LEU A 85 -5.76 -11.62 23.34
C LEU A 85 -5.00 -10.39 22.80
N GLN A 86 -4.38 -9.59 23.67
CA GLN A 86 -3.59 -8.45 23.20
C GLN A 86 -2.37 -8.90 22.39
N ALA A 87 -1.72 -10.00 22.79
CA ALA A 87 -0.60 -10.59 22.05
C ALA A 87 -1.04 -11.05 20.66
N ILE A 88 -2.15 -11.78 20.55
CA ILE A 88 -2.71 -12.26 19.28
C ILE A 88 -3.09 -11.09 18.36
N ILE A 89 -3.67 -10.01 18.91
CA ILE A 89 -3.94 -8.79 18.15
C ILE A 89 -2.64 -8.23 17.59
N ARG A 90 -1.60 -8.09 18.43
CA ARG A 90 -0.28 -7.60 17.99
C ARG A 90 0.30 -8.49 16.89
N ASP A 91 0.25 -9.81 17.05
CA ASP A 91 0.76 -10.78 16.08
C ASP A 91 -0.02 -10.75 14.76
N ALA A 92 -1.33 -10.56 14.81
CA ALA A 92 -2.17 -10.42 13.63
C ALA A 92 -1.82 -9.14 12.87
N PHE A 93 -1.65 -8.01 13.57
CA PHE A 93 -1.21 -6.76 12.97
C PHE A 93 0.22 -6.84 12.41
N ASP A 94 1.14 -7.53 13.09
CA ASP A 94 2.50 -7.73 12.59
C ASP A 94 2.52 -8.63 11.35
N ALA A 95 1.60 -9.61 11.26
CA ALA A 95 1.41 -10.39 10.05
C ALA A 95 0.90 -9.53 8.88
N ILE A 96 -0.12 -8.69 9.11
CA ILE A 96 -0.59 -7.71 8.12
C ILE A 96 0.53 -6.76 7.73
N ARG A 97 1.31 -6.24 8.69
CA ARG A 97 2.45 -5.36 8.44
C ARG A 97 3.45 -5.97 7.47
N ARG A 98 3.81 -7.24 7.68
CA ARG A 98 4.73 -7.98 6.77
C ARG A 98 4.13 -8.14 5.38
N GLN A 99 2.84 -8.47 5.28
CA GLN A 99 2.14 -8.55 3.99
C GLN A 99 2.07 -7.20 3.28
N LEU A 100 1.77 -6.13 4.02
CA LEU A 100 1.70 -4.77 3.53
C LEU A 100 3.06 -4.27 3.04
N GLN A 101 4.13 -4.53 3.80
CA GLN A 101 5.50 -4.26 3.36
C GLN A 101 5.87 -5.05 2.11
N LYS A 102 5.37 -6.29 1.94
CA LYS A 102 5.60 -7.07 0.72
C LYS A 102 4.86 -6.46 -0.46
N VAL A 103 3.60 -6.09 -0.31
CA VAL A 103 2.83 -5.38 -1.36
C VAL A 103 3.52 -4.06 -1.70
N ASN A 104 3.91 -3.28 -0.69
CA ASN A 104 4.60 -2.02 -0.92
C ASN A 104 5.99 -2.21 -1.54
N ARG A 105 6.73 -3.28 -1.19
CA ARG A 105 7.98 -3.66 -1.87
C ARG A 105 7.77 -4.24 -3.26
N GLN A 106 6.60 -4.77 -3.61
CA GLN A 106 6.30 -5.21 -4.97
C GLN A 106 5.92 -4.01 -5.83
N GLN A 107 5.15 -3.08 -5.26
CA GLN A 107 4.81 -1.79 -5.87
C GLN A 107 6.07 -0.91 -6.03
N HIS A 108 6.92 -0.80 -5.01
CA HIS A 108 8.22 -0.10 -5.07
C HIS A 108 9.37 -0.97 -5.61
N GLY A 109 9.19 -2.26 -5.79
CA GLY A 109 10.21 -3.17 -6.33
C GLY A 109 10.37 -3.03 -7.84
N GLN A 110 9.34 -2.52 -8.51
CA GLN A 110 9.42 -1.94 -9.86
C GLN A 110 10.08 -0.55 -9.89
N ILE A 111 10.28 0.06 -8.71
CA ILE A 111 10.87 1.39 -8.51
C ILE A 111 12.17 1.25 -7.70
N LYS A 112 12.93 0.16 -7.86
CA LYS A 112 14.27 0.07 -7.26
C LYS A 112 15.16 1.13 -7.90
N SER A 113 15.23 2.26 -7.22
CA SER A 113 16.17 3.34 -7.42
C SER A 113 17.59 2.79 -7.55
N HIS A 114 18.15 2.89 -8.75
CA HIS A 114 19.60 2.92 -8.89
C HIS A 114 20.07 4.30 -8.38
N PRO A 115 21.02 4.37 -7.42
CA PRO A 115 21.31 5.61 -6.69
C PRO A 115 22.06 6.71 -7.46
N GLU A 116 22.23 6.64 -8.78
CA GLU A 116 23.15 7.55 -9.50
C GLU A 116 22.56 8.28 -10.72
N GLN A 117 21.24 8.21 -10.95
CA GLN A 117 20.63 9.02 -12.00
C GLN A 117 19.51 9.86 -11.40
N GLU A 118 19.81 11.14 -11.22
CA GLU A 118 18.82 12.21 -11.07
C GLU A 118 17.82 12.10 -12.21
N THR A 119 16.74 11.35 -11.98
CA THR A 119 15.76 10.98 -13.00
C THR A 119 14.69 12.06 -13.09
N SER A 120 15.12 13.32 -13.05
CA SER A 120 14.27 14.48 -13.32
C SER A 120 14.26 14.74 -14.82
N ALA A 121 13.07 14.86 -15.39
CA ALA A 121 12.87 15.15 -16.80
C ALA A 121 11.65 16.08 -16.97
N LEU A 122 11.52 16.62 -18.17
CA LEU A 122 10.31 17.36 -18.57
C LEU A 122 9.50 16.53 -19.55
N VAL A 123 8.18 16.69 -19.54
CA VAL A 123 7.34 16.13 -20.61
C VAL A 123 7.63 16.87 -21.91
N ASP A 124 8.30 16.22 -22.86
CA ASP A 124 8.66 16.80 -24.16
C ASP A 124 7.50 16.73 -25.15
N LYS A 125 6.84 15.58 -25.21
CA LYS A 125 5.67 15.34 -26.06
C LYS A 125 4.66 14.50 -25.29
N LEU A 126 3.39 14.79 -25.51
CA LEU A 126 2.28 14.04 -24.92
C LEU A 126 1.22 13.80 -25.99
N PHE A 127 0.76 12.56 -26.10
CA PHE A 127 -0.30 12.14 -27.02
C PHE A 127 -1.46 11.57 -26.18
N PRO A 128 -2.32 12.43 -25.59
CA PRO A 128 -3.33 11.98 -24.62
C PRO A 128 -4.30 10.96 -25.20
N SER A 129 -4.73 11.15 -26.45
CA SER A 129 -5.65 10.25 -27.16
C SER A 129 -5.06 8.86 -27.39
N GLU A 130 -3.76 8.77 -27.61
CA GLU A 130 -3.06 7.51 -27.87
C GLU A 130 -2.49 6.88 -26.58
N GLY A 131 -2.46 7.64 -25.48
CA GLY A 131 -2.08 7.13 -24.16
C GLY A 131 -0.57 6.97 -23.94
N TYR A 132 0.27 7.77 -24.60
CA TYR A 132 1.71 7.76 -24.40
C TYR A 132 2.33 9.16 -24.51
N GLY A 133 3.63 9.25 -24.21
CA GLY A 133 4.40 10.48 -24.37
C GLY A 133 5.91 10.22 -24.34
N PHE A 134 6.66 11.31 -24.39
CA PHE A 134 8.12 11.32 -24.31
C PHE A 134 8.59 12.32 -23.26
N LEU A 135 9.55 11.89 -22.45
CA LEU A 135 10.26 12.71 -21.49
C LEU A 135 11.59 13.18 -22.08
N ARG A 136 12.03 14.38 -21.74
CA ARG A 136 13.37 14.88 -22.04
C ARG A 136 14.16 15.06 -20.75
N THR A 137 15.26 14.33 -20.62
CA THR A 137 16.19 14.46 -19.49
C THR A 137 17.00 15.75 -19.58
N MET A 138 17.65 16.15 -18.49
CA MET A 138 18.55 17.31 -18.48
C MET A 138 19.75 17.17 -19.45
N GLN A 139 20.11 15.94 -19.81
CA GLN A 139 21.15 15.62 -20.80
C GLN A 139 20.61 15.63 -22.24
N GLY A 140 19.34 16.01 -22.46
CA GLY A 140 18.73 16.12 -23.79
C GLY A 140 18.26 14.79 -24.39
N ARG A 141 18.36 13.67 -23.67
CA ARG A 141 17.86 12.37 -24.13
C ARG A 141 16.34 12.32 -24.07
N GLN A 142 15.73 11.67 -25.07
CA GLN A 142 14.31 11.34 -25.05
C GLN A 142 14.09 9.94 -24.47
N VAL A 143 13.06 9.81 -23.62
CA VAL A 143 12.64 8.54 -23.02
C VAL A 143 11.14 8.37 -23.23
N TYR A 144 10.74 7.26 -23.84
CA TYR A 144 9.33 6.94 -24.07
C TYR A 144 8.61 6.56 -22.76
N PHE A 145 7.34 6.92 -22.60
CA PHE A 145 6.50 6.43 -21.51
C PHE A 145 5.06 6.17 -21.97
N ASN A 146 4.41 5.20 -21.35
CA ASN A 146 2.99 4.93 -21.56
C ASN A 146 2.16 5.49 -20.39
N LYS A 147 0.86 5.74 -20.61
CA LYS A 147 -0.08 6.13 -19.54
C LYS A 147 -0.09 5.19 -18.35
N ASN A 148 0.13 3.89 -18.59
CA ASN A 148 0.19 2.87 -17.55
C ASN A 148 1.42 3.01 -16.64
N SER A 149 2.48 3.67 -17.13
CA SER A 149 3.68 3.99 -16.35
C SER A 149 3.47 5.22 -15.47
N VAL A 150 2.41 6.00 -15.67
CA VAL A 150 2.15 7.23 -14.89
C VAL A 150 1.41 6.91 -13.61
N LEU A 151 1.99 7.32 -12.48
CA LEU A 151 1.42 7.09 -11.16
C LEU A 151 0.20 7.97 -10.87
N TYR A 152 -0.58 7.56 -9.88
CA TYR A 152 -1.71 8.31 -9.30
C TYR A 152 -2.83 8.72 -10.27
N GLY A 153 -2.84 8.17 -11.50
CA GLY A 153 -3.78 8.58 -12.53
C GLY A 153 -3.48 9.98 -13.09
N ASP A 154 -2.24 10.46 -12.94
CA ASP A 154 -1.88 11.83 -13.30
C ASP A 154 -1.79 12.05 -14.82
N PHE A 155 -1.82 11.00 -15.65
CA PHE A 155 -1.66 11.13 -17.10
C PHE A 155 -2.63 12.14 -17.73
N GLU A 156 -3.90 12.16 -17.31
CA GLU A 156 -4.93 13.06 -17.85
C GLU A 156 -4.68 14.54 -17.54
N ARG A 157 -3.88 14.82 -16.50
CA ARG A 157 -3.57 16.18 -16.05
C ARG A 157 -2.14 16.60 -16.41
N MET A 158 -1.38 15.75 -17.08
CA MET A 158 -0.04 16.09 -17.57
C MET A 158 -0.12 17.02 -18.78
N SER A 159 0.90 17.84 -18.93
CA SER A 159 1.07 18.77 -20.05
C SER A 159 2.54 18.79 -20.47
N THR A 160 2.79 19.10 -21.74
CA THR A 160 4.16 19.36 -22.21
C THR A 160 4.79 20.47 -21.40
N GLY A 161 6.01 20.25 -20.90
CA GLY A 161 6.74 21.14 -20.00
C GLY A 161 6.62 20.78 -18.51
N ASP A 162 5.73 19.85 -18.14
CA ASP A 162 5.61 19.41 -16.76
C ASP A 162 6.89 18.71 -16.27
N GLY A 163 7.30 19.03 -15.04
CA GLY A 163 8.41 18.38 -14.36
C GLY A 163 8.01 17.03 -13.82
N VAL A 164 8.76 15.99 -14.15
CA VAL A 164 8.50 14.63 -13.70
C VAL A 164 9.75 14.00 -13.10
N ARG A 165 9.54 13.02 -12.22
CA ARG A 165 10.53 12.00 -11.91
C ARG A 165 10.15 10.70 -12.58
N PHE A 166 11.13 9.99 -13.12
CA PHE A 166 10.86 8.72 -13.79
C PHE A 166 11.82 7.61 -13.36
N VAL A 167 11.55 6.38 -13.77
CA VAL A 167 12.50 5.27 -13.67
C VAL A 167 12.64 4.69 -15.07
N GLU A 168 13.88 4.60 -15.55
CA GLU A 168 14.19 4.01 -16.85
C GLU A 168 14.32 2.48 -16.75
N GLN A 169 13.86 1.77 -17.76
CA GLN A 169 14.08 0.35 -17.99
C GLN A 169 14.42 0.11 -19.46
N ALA A 170 15.12 -0.99 -19.75
CA ALA A 170 15.28 -1.45 -21.13
C ALA A 170 13.93 -1.91 -21.70
N GLY A 171 13.59 -1.44 -22.90
CA GLY A 171 12.46 -1.91 -23.70
C GLY A 171 12.92 -2.47 -25.05
N ASP A 172 12.01 -3.13 -25.76
CA ASP A 172 12.30 -3.74 -27.06
C ASP A 172 12.73 -2.73 -28.13
N GLU A 173 12.21 -1.50 -28.06
CA GLU A 173 12.53 -0.39 -28.98
C GLU A 173 13.52 0.62 -28.37
N GLY A 174 14.16 0.27 -27.25
CA GLY A 174 15.10 1.12 -26.53
C GLY A 174 14.63 1.50 -25.12
N PRO A 175 15.36 2.41 -24.45
CA PRO A 175 15.06 2.78 -23.07
C PRO A 175 13.69 3.45 -22.92
N GLN A 176 12.88 2.96 -21.98
CA GLN A 176 11.54 3.46 -21.70
C GLN A 176 11.35 3.70 -20.20
N ALA A 177 10.40 4.55 -19.84
CA ALA A 177 10.04 4.79 -18.45
C ALA A 177 9.09 3.69 -17.95
N SER A 178 9.53 2.96 -16.92
CA SER A 178 8.68 2.01 -16.19
C SER A 178 7.75 2.72 -15.21
N THR A 179 8.15 3.90 -14.71
CA THR A 179 7.42 4.70 -13.74
C THR A 179 7.61 6.17 -14.06
N VAL A 180 6.55 6.97 -13.97
CA VAL A 180 6.55 8.42 -14.14
C VAL A 180 5.69 9.05 -13.05
N GLN A 181 6.25 10.01 -12.33
CA GLN A 181 5.59 10.78 -11.28
C GLN A 181 5.65 12.26 -11.62
N LEU A 182 4.49 12.91 -11.68
CA LEU A 182 4.39 14.36 -11.83
C LEU A 182 4.88 15.05 -10.55
N ILE A 183 5.84 15.99 -10.67
CA ILE A 183 6.43 16.72 -9.54
C ILE A 183 6.06 18.19 -9.57
N ASP A 184 6.10 18.81 -10.75
CA ASP A 184 5.87 20.23 -10.88
C ASP A 184 5.12 20.56 -12.17
N LYS A 185 4.26 21.56 -12.10
CA LYS A 185 3.60 22.15 -13.26
C LYS A 185 4.16 23.55 -13.43
N PRO A 186 4.77 23.90 -14.57
CA PRO A 186 5.17 25.29 -14.79
C PRO A 186 3.91 26.16 -14.67
N SER A 187 3.90 27.03 -13.65
CA SER A 187 2.89 28.06 -13.48
C SER A 187 2.81 28.85 -14.77
N ARG A 188 1.72 28.71 -15.54
CA ARG A 188 1.43 29.62 -16.65
C ARG A 188 1.19 31.00 -16.06
N GLY A 189 2.19 31.88 -16.17
CA GLY A 189 2.01 33.32 -16.05
C GLY A 189 1.31 33.90 -17.27
#